data_AF-A0A4Q6BB32-F1
#
_entry.id   AF-A0A4Q6BB32-F1
#
_cell.length_a   1.000
_cell.length_b   1.000
_cell.length_c   1.000
_cell.angle_alpha   90.00
_cell.angle_beta   90.00
_cell.angle_gamma   90.00
#
_symmetry.space_group_name_H-M   'P 1'
#
loop_
_entity.id
_entity.type
_entity.pdbx_description
1 polymer ?
#
loop_
_entity_poly.entity_id
_entity_poly.type
_entity_poly.pdbx_seq_one_letter_code
_entity_poly.pdbx_strand_id
1 'polypeptide(L)' 'LRVQPMRLMPAGLALAVFSAILPVFKGLPIMTGLWLSDPLPVIGLVGSALLFDLGVYIVVLGVALTIIFTISESV' A
#
# COMPACT_ATOMS: atom_id res chain seq x y z
N LEU A 1 -13.66 14.09 12.48
CA LEU A 1 -12.72 13.50 11.49
C LEU A 1 -13.52 12.93 10.32
N ARG A 2 -13.16 13.21 9.05
CA ARG A 2 -14.00 12.88 7.87
C ARG A 2 -13.71 11.53 7.19
N VAL A 3 -12.70 10.78 7.64
CA VAL A 3 -12.36 9.47 7.08
C VAL A 3 -12.57 8.41 8.14
N GLN A 4 -13.43 7.43 7.85
CA GLN A 4 -13.58 6.25 8.70
C GLN A 4 -12.30 5.39 8.55
N PRO A 5 -11.54 5.15 9.63
CA PRO A 5 -10.31 4.35 9.60
C PRO A 5 -10.48 3.00 8.92
N MET A 6 -11.65 2.39 9.10
CA MET A 6 -12.01 1.10 8.52
C MET A 6 -12.00 1.09 6.98
N ARG A 7 -12.17 2.25 6.33
CA ARG A 7 -12.10 2.37 4.86
C ARG A 7 -10.68 2.42 4.31
N LEU A 8 -9.68 2.68 5.15
CA LEU A 8 -8.27 2.70 4.74
C LEU A 8 -7.75 1.29 4.48
N MET A 9 -8.15 0.32 5.28
CA MET A 9 -7.73 -1.09 5.14
C MET A 9 -8.05 -1.68 3.75
N PRO A 10 -9.30 -1.69 3.24
CA PRO A 10 -9.59 -2.24 1.92
C PRO A 10 -8.92 -1.44 0.79
N ALA A 11 -8.74 -0.13 0.95
CA ALA A 11 -8.06 0.69 -0.05
C ALA A 11 -6.56 0.34 -0.14
N GLY A 12 -5.87 0.21 0.99
CA GLY A 12 -4.47 -0.21 1.03
C GLY A 12 -4.28 -1.62 0.51
N LEU A 13 -5.19 -2.54 0.85
CA LEU A 13 -5.16 -3.91 0.34
C LEU A 13 -5.35 -3.96 -1.18
N ALA A 14 -6.31 -3.19 -1.71
CA ALA A 14 -6.52 -3.10 -3.16
C ALA A 14 -5.27 -2.57 -3.88
N LEU A 15 -4.58 -1.58 -3.30
CA LEU A 15 -3.34 -1.04 -3.86
C LEU A 15 -2.21 -2.08 -3.85
N ALA A 16 -2.05 -2.82 -2.75
CA ALA A 16 -1.04 -3.87 -2.63
C ALA A 16 -1.29 -5.01 -3.63
N VAL A 17 -2.54 -5.47 -3.76
CA VAL A 17 -2.94 -6.49 -4.74
C VAL A 17 -2.74 -6.01 -6.17
N PHE A 18 -3.11 -4.75 -6.46
CA PHE A 18 -2.86 -4.16 -7.76
C PHE A 18 -1.37 -4.15 -8.12
N SER A 19 -0.50 -3.75 -7.18
CA SER A 19 0.95 -3.79 -7.37
C SER A 19 1.47 -5.22 -7.60
N ALA A 20 0.95 -6.20 -6.86
CA ALA A 20 1.35 -7.60 -6.99
C ALA A 20 0.99 -8.20 -8.37
N ILE A 21 -0.15 -7.80 -8.95
CA ILE A 21 -0.66 -8.30 -10.24
C ILE A 21 -0.05 -7.55 -11.43
N LEU A 22 0.43 -6.31 -11.24
CA LEU A 22 1.04 -5.47 -12.28
C LEU A 22 2.06 -6.19 -13.20
N PRO A 23 2.97 -7.06 -12.69
CA PRO A 23 3.93 -7.79 -13.50
C PRO A 23 3.31 -8.83 -14.43
N VAL A 24 2.13 -9.36 -14.09
CA VAL A 24 1.42 -10.36 -14.91
C VAL A 24 1.04 -9.79 -16.27
N PHE A 25 0.70 -8.49 -16.33
CA PHE A 25 0.43 -7.80 -17.60
C PHE A 25 1.67 -7.68 -18.50
N LYS A 26 2.87 -7.93 -17.96
CA LYS A 26 4.13 -8.01 -18.71
C LYS A 26 4.59 -9.46 -18.94
N GLY A 27 3.75 -10.45 -18.64
CA GLY A 27 4.09 -11.88 -18.75
C GLY A 27 5.05 -12.38 -17.67
N LEU A 28 5.26 -11.62 -16.60
CA LEU A 28 6.13 -11.99 -15.49
C LEU A 28 5.33 -12.65 -14.35
N PRO A 29 5.97 -13.48 -13.51
CA PRO A 29 5.33 -14.04 -12.32
C PRO A 29 4.75 -12.96 -11.40
N ILE A 30 3.68 -13.29 -10.66
CA ILE A 30 3.10 -12.41 -9.65
C ILE A 30 4.16 -11.98 -8.61
N MET A 31 4.06 -10.75 -8.11
CA MET A 31 5.03 -10.15 -7.18
C MET A 31 6.47 -10.00 -7.74
N THR A 32 6.68 -10.11 -9.04
CA THR A 32 7.96 -9.72 -9.65
C THR A 32 8.17 -8.21 -9.53
N GLY A 33 9.32 -7.78 -9.01
CA GLY A 33 9.65 -6.36 -8.92
C GLY A 33 9.82 -5.73 -10.30
N LEU A 34 8.98 -4.77 -10.65
CA LEU A 34 9.14 -3.93 -11.84
C LEU A 34 9.91 -2.70 -11.45
N TRP A 35 11.04 -2.44 -12.10
CA TRP A 35 11.91 -1.31 -11.79
C TRP A 35 12.00 -0.36 -12.97
N LEU A 36 12.03 0.94 -12.69
CA LEU A 36 12.43 1.94 -13.66
C LEU A 36 13.95 1.85 -13.85
N SER A 37 14.40 1.94 -15.10
CA SER A 37 15.83 1.86 -15.43
C SER A 37 16.60 3.08 -14.94
N ASP A 38 15.97 4.26 -15.02
CA ASP A 38 16.58 5.51 -14.58
C ASP A 38 16.12 5.87 -13.16
N PRO A 39 17.07 6.17 -12.25
CA PRO A 39 16.73 6.63 -10.91
C PRO A 39 16.11 8.03 -10.97
N LEU A 40 15.08 8.26 -10.18
CA LEU A 40 14.51 9.60 -10.00
C LEU A 40 15.41 10.43 -9.07
N PRO A 41 15.60 11.73 -9.34
CA PRO A 41 16.29 12.60 -8.39
C PRO A 41 15.57 12.57 -7.03
N VAL A 42 16.34 12.51 -5.94
CA VAL A 42 15.88 12.43 -4.53
C VAL A 42 15.31 11.07 -4.09
N ILE A 43 14.54 10.38 -4.93
CA ILE A 43 13.84 9.13 -4.55
C ILE A 43 14.68 7.87 -4.86
N GLY A 44 15.52 7.92 -5.90
CA GLY A 44 16.33 6.78 -6.33
C GLY A 44 15.58 5.83 -7.27
N LEU A 45 15.94 4.54 -7.23
CA LEU A 45 15.34 3.48 -8.05
C LEU A 45 13.90 3.23 -7.60
N VAL A 46 12.95 3.61 -8.44
CA VAL A 46 11.53 3.41 -8.19
C VAL A 46 11.07 2.13 -8.85
N GLY A 47 10.35 1.32 -8.08
CA GLY A 47 9.75 0.09 -8.58
C GLY A 47 8.40 -0.23 -7.96
N SER A 48 7.74 -1.27 -8.48
CA SER A 48 6.45 -1.75 -7.97
C SER A 48 6.49 -2.15 -6.49
N ALA A 49 7.67 -2.49 -5.97
CA ALA A 49 7.88 -2.71 -4.53
C ALA A 49 7.45 -1.51 -3.68
N LEU A 50 7.78 -0.28 -4.10
CA LEU A 50 7.37 0.93 -3.37
C LEU A 50 5.85 1.11 -3.38
N LEU A 51 5.19 0.77 -4.49
CA LEU A 51 3.73 0.83 -4.58
C LEU A 51 3.07 -0.23 -3.69
N PHE A 52 3.69 -1.41 -3.57
CA PHE A 52 3.25 -2.47 -2.68
C PHE A 52 3.38 -2.05 -1.21
N ASP A 53 4.54 -1.49 -0.83
CA ASP A 53 4.80 -0.99 0.52
C ASP A 53 3.85 0.15 0.90
N LEU A 54 3.52 1.04 -0.04
CA LEU A 54 2.52 2.08 0.17
C LEU A 54 1.14 1.49 0.48
N GLY A 55 0.74 0.42 -0.23
CA GLY A 55 -0.49 -0.31 0.06
C GLY A 55 -0.50 -0.88 1.47
N VAL A 56 0.57 -1.59 1.86
CA VAL A 56 0.74 -2.16 3.21
C VAL A 56 0.73 -1.07 4.28
N TYR A 57 1.42 0.05 4.05
CA TYR A 57 1.45 1.19 4.96
C TYR A 57 0.04 1.74 5.24
N ILE A 58 -0.78 1.91 4.19
CA ILE A 58 -2.16 2.39 4.34
C ILE A 58 -3.00 1.38 5.14
N VAL A 59 -2.80 0.07 4.95
CA VAL A 59 -3.48 -0.96 5.76
C VAL A 59 -3.10 -0.83 7.22
N VAL A 60 -1.81 -0.76 7.53
CA VAL A 60 -1.30 -0.63 8.90
C VAL A 60 -1.83 0.63 9.56
N LEU A 61 -1.83 1.76 8.84
CA LEU A 61 -2.40 3.02 9.30
C LEU A 61 -3.90 2.88 9.62
N GLY A 62 -4.66 2.22 8.74
CA GLY A 62 -6.08 1.95 8.95
C GLY A 62 -6.35 1.12 10.20
N VAL A 63 -5.57 0.05 10.41
CA VAL A 63 -5.66 -0.81 11.60
C VAL A 63 -5.33 -0.02 12.85
N ALA A 64 -4.19 0.69 12.87
CA ALA A 64 -3.75 1.46 14.03
C ALA A 64 -4.79 2.52 14.45
N LEU A 65 -5.31 3.29 13.47
CA LEU A 65 -6.36 4.27 13.74
C LEU A 65 -7.64 3.61 14.24
N THR A 66 -8.05 2.48 13.67
CA THR A 66 -9.24 1.75 14.12
C THR A 66 -9.10 1.33 15.59
N ILE A 67 -7.95 0.78 15.98
CA ILE A 67 -7.66 0.37 17.36
C ILE A 67 -7.71 1.59 18.30
N ILE A 68 -7.00 2.67 17.95
CA ILE A 68 -6.92 3.88 18.79
C ILE A 68 -8.30 4.48 19.02
N PHE A 69 -9.12 4.62 17.97
CA PHE A 69 -10.47 5.19 18.13
C PHE A 69 -11.41 4.26 18.89
N THR A 70 -11.34 2.95 18.64
CA THR A 70 -12.17 1.98 19.38
C THR A 70 -11.87 2.05 20.88
N ILE A 71 -10.59 2.12 21.25
CA ILE A 71 -10.19 2.24 22.66
C ILE A 71 -10.62 3.60 23.22
N SER A 72 -10.35 4.69 22.50
CA SER A 72 -10.66 6.05 22.95
C SER A 72 -12.16 6.33 23.12
N GLU A 73 -13.03 5.62 22.40
CA GLU A 73 -14.49 5.75 22.55
C GLU A 73 -15.04 4.82 23.64
N SER A 74 -14.30 3.78 24.01
CA SER A 74 -14.67 2.83 25.07
C SER A 74 -14.29 3.26 26.49
N VAL A 75 -13.44 4.30 26.62
CA VAL A 75 -12.97 4.88 27.89
C VAL A 75 -13.68 6.21 28.12
#